data_AF-A0A8I1MQY9-F1
#
_entry.id   AF-A0A8I1MQY9-F1
#
_cell.length_a   1.000
_cell.length_b   1.000
_cell.length_c   1.000
_cell.angle_alpha   90.00
_cell.angle_beta   90.00
_cell.angle_gamma   90.00
#
_symmetry.space_group_name_H-M   'P 1'
#
loop_
_entity.id
_entity.type
_entity.pdbx_description
1 polymer ?
#
loop_
_entity_poly.entity_id
_entity_poly.type
_entity_poly.pdbx_seq_one_letter_code
_entity_poly.pdbx_strand_id
1 'polypeptide(L)'
;MMRRLAALALLSTIAIVSAQDRFSNIDFEKNSGISMKITSHYDDIPPAGMLPVRVEVTNRSASARRWDVLVMQANPSQGVSSRLLTSIEVPARSEQTFELLAPLLTQSDSYRYSTVSITISGYGVRTPLASIYSNVGGRPSAYTGVSKSLYADIWEHVRTNLQKKSFDLTGTSLNLPWLPDDWRGLAGFENIVLKTDEWLSLSAEQRSALSNWLFQGGQLYLVGEAAASGLPPSGRNGVGRVTYWPASGDLTSFLTDVVEKGYASTSAMAAYTWSWKLVGLVGRPLPPYTLLIVFIIAFAVLIGPVNFLVFAPAGTRHRLFWTTPLISVGASVCLLLLIVFSEGLGGSGKYVTATMSLPARNQTVTWQEQVSRTGVLVGQSFPAIPGSLLQALPLNDRSSGRGDRGKTFSLSGQTWGGDWFQSRRTQAQIVETIDPSRERVEIRNGEQSPKALSTFARPLTDFFYFDSQGGTWFTPRLNPGQQVTLTATTAQKFTAWKQGAALENAGGIIKEAVKTFDIDPPGDKFFATMDSAPLPTLGSLKWTQAGGVVFGEVLRP
;
A
#
# COMPACT_ATOMS: atom_id res chain seq x y z
N MET A 1 71.81 11.13 -29.13
CA MET A 1 72.06 10.18 -28.02
C MET A 1 70.97 10.41 -26.98
N MET A 2 69.98 9.53 -26.83
CA MET A 2 69.91 8.48 -25.79
C MET A 2 70.09 9.06 -24.37
N ARG A 3 69.25 8.86 -23.33
CA ARG A 3 68.21 7.87 -23.01
C ARG A 3 67.51 8.35 -21.71
N ARG A 4 66.18 8.16 -21.65
CA ARG A 4 65.33 7.64 -20.53
C ARG A 4 65.69 7.99 -19.07
N LEU A 5 64.72 8.60 -18.35
CA LEU A 5 63.92 7.90 -17.32
C LEU A 5 62.73 8.74 -16.88
N ALA A 6 61.53 8.19 -17.08
CA ALA A 6 60.26 8.67 -16.57
C ALA A 6 59.99 8.04 -15.21
N ALA A 7 59.44 8.80 -14.26
CA ALA A 7 58.80 8.27 -13.07
C ALA A 7 57.40 8.87 -12.95
N LEU A 8 56.42 7.99 -13.15
CA LEU A 8 55.00 8.17 -12.93
C LEU A 8 54.71 8.42 -11.44
N ALA A 9 53.84 9.39 -11.16
CA ALA A 9 52.99 9.37 -9.97
C ALA A 9 51.60 9.90 -10.36
N LEU A 10 50.79 9.02 -10.96
CA LEU A 10 49.35 9.23 -11.10
C LEU A 10 48.72 8.88 -9.74
N LEU A 11 48.36 9.89 -8.95
CA LEU A 11 47.45 9.73 -7.82
C LEU A 11 46.02 9.92 -8.34
N SER A 12 45.41 8.81 -8.74
CA SER A 12 43.97 8.72 -8.96
C SER A 12 43.28 8.63 -7.60
N THR A 13 42.86 9.76 -7.04
CA THR A 13 41.86 9.79 -5.96
C THR A 13 40.50 9.46 -6.57
N ILE A 14 40.16 8.18 -6.58
CA ILE A 14 38.78 7.74 -6.73
C ILE A 14 38.08 8.14 -5.43
N ALA A 15 37.36 9.26 -5.46
CA ALA A 15 36.41 9.59 -4.41
C ALA A 15 35.26 8.58 -4.51
N ILE A 16 35.37 7.48 -3.75
CA ILE A 16 34.22 6.64 -3.44
C ILE A 16 33.31 7.52 -2.59
N VAL A 17 32.31 8.14 -3.21
CA VAL A 17 31.23 8.80 -2.48
C VAL A 17 30.43 7.70 -1.80
N SER A 18 30.82 7.37 -0.57
CA SER A 18 30.09 6.47 0.32
C SER A 18 28.66 7.00 0.46
N ALA A 19 27.67 6.18 0.11
CA ALA A 19 26.32 6.36 0.60
C ALA A 19 26.39 6.44 2.13
N GLN A 20 25.91 7.54 2.71
CA GLN A 20 25.93 7.73 4.16
C GLN A 20 25.07 6.63 4.82
N ASP A 21 25.63 5.95 5.82
CA ASP A 21 24.87 5.06 6.69
C ASP A 21 23.81 5.87 7.43
N ARG A 22 22.54 5.74 7.04
CA ARG A 22 21.44 6.53 7.62
C ARG A 22 20.98 5.99 8.97
N PHE A 23 21.05 4.67 9.17
CA PHE A 23 20.83 4.04 10.47
C PHE A 23 22.17 3.86 11.19
N SER A 24 22.69 4.96 11.72
CA SER A 24 23.88 4.93 12.57
C SER A 24 23.52 4.60 14.02
N ASN A 25 24.52 4.21 14.82
CA ASN A 25 24.46 3.97 16.28
C ASN A 25 24.06 2.56 16.75
N ILE A 26 24.15 1.53 15.91
CA ILE A 26 24.11 0.15 16.40
C ILE A 26 25.53 -0.27 16.78
N ASP A 27 25.73 -0.50 18.07
CA ASP A 27 27.02 -0.92 18.62
C ASP A 27 26.99 -2.40 18.98
N PHE A 28 28.13 -3.06 18.78
CA PHE A 28 28.35 -4.44 19.18
C PHE A 28 29.39 -4.54 20.30
N GLU A 29 29.31 -5.60 21.10
CA GLU A 29 30.31 -5.95 22.09
C GLU A 29 31.68 -6.10 21.42
N LYS A 30 32.69 -5.47 22.04
CA LYS A 30 34.09 -5.63 21.63
C LYS A 30 34.43 -7.12 21.73
N ASN A 31 34.95 -7.70 20.64
CA ASN A 31 35.29 -9.13 20.49
C ASN A 31 34.12 -10.09 20.25
N SER A 32 32.89 -9.63 20.05
CA SER A 32 31.79 -10.51 19.59
C SER A 32 32.07 -11.15 18.22
N GLY A 33 32.95 -10.55 17.43
CA GLY A 33 33.20 -10.95 16.04
C GLY A 33 32.06 -10.60 15.11
N ILE A 34 31.12 -9.76 15.53
CA ILE A 34 29.95 -9.35 14.75
C ILE A 34 30.13 -7.91 14.27
N SER A 35 29.80 -7.67 13.02
CA SER A 35 29.62 -6.33 12.45
C SER A 35 28.30 -6.31 11.69
N MET A 36 27.54 -5.22 11.84
CA MET A 36 26.31 -5.04 11.09
C MET A 36 26.22 -3.61 10.59
N LYS A 37 25.80 -3.45 9.34
CA LYS A 37 25.53 -2.18 8.70
C LYS A 37 24.08 -2.17 8.22
N ILE A 38 23.38 -1.08 8.52
CA ILE A 38 21.99 -0.92 8.12
C ILE A 38 21.84 0.36 7.32
N THR A 39 21.21 0.24 6.17
CA THR A 39 21.11 1.33 5.22
C THR A 39 19.68 1.41 4.70
N SER A 40 19.08 2.60 4.85
CA SER A 40 17.86 2.94 4.11
C SER A 40 18.22 3.14 2.64
N HIS A 41 17.41 2.61 1.73
CA HIS A 41 17.56 2.87 0.29
C HIS A 41 17.31 4.34 -0.07
N TYR A 42 16.57 5.05 0.79
CA TYR A 42 16.13 6.43 0.59
C TYR A 42 16.69 7.37 1.66
N ASP A 43 16.94 8.61 1.25
CA ASP A 43 17.37 9.72 2.11
C ASP A 43 16.26 10.24 3.01
N ASP A 44 15.00 10.08 2.59
CA ASP A 44 13.79 10.51 3.32
C ASP A 44 12.80 9.33 3.44
N ILE A 45 11.81 9.45 4.32
CA ILE A 45 10.78 8.43 4.55
C ILE A 45 9.62 8.67 3.57
N PRO A 46 9.29 7.70 2.69
CA PRO A 46 8.14 7.83 1.79
C PRO A 46 6.81 8.02 2.55
N PRO A 47 5.82 8.70 1.95
CA PRO A 47 4.53 8.96 2.60
C PRO A 47 3.64 7.72 2.74
N ALA A 48 3.90 6.66 1.96
CA ALA A 48 3.13 5.41 1.96
C ALA A 48 3.99 4.27 1.37
N GLY A 49 3.41 3.06 1.26
CA GLY A 49 4.08 1.92 0.63
C GLY A 49 4.94 1.12 1.61
N MET A 50 6.11 0.65 1.15
CA MET A 50 7.09 -0.05 2.00
C MET A 50 8.45 0.65 1.90
N LEU A 51 9.16 0.72 3.02
CA LEU A 51 10.54 1.21 3.09
C LEU A 51 11.50 0.02 2.88
N PRO A 52 12.33 0.02 1.82
CA PRO A 52 13.39 -0.95 1.68
C PRO A 52 14.57 -0.60 2.60
N VAL A 53 14.98 -1.58 3.39
CA VAL A 53 16.08 -1.49 4.35
C VAL A 53 17.04 -2.63 4.07
N ARG A 54 18.28 -2.28 3.76
CA ARG A 54 19.37 -3.25 3.61
C ARG A 54 20.05 -3.49 4.96
N VAL A 55 20.22 -4.76 5.31
CA VAL A 55 20.96 -5.20 6.50
C VAL A 55 22.13 -6.08 6.06
N GLU A 56 23.35 -5.59 6.22
CA GLU A 56 24.59 -6.30 5.91
C GLU A 56 25.19 -6.80 7.22
N VAL A 57 25.40 -8.12 7.35
CA VAL A 57 25.88 -8.75 8.58
C VAL A 57 27.13 -9.57 8.29
N THR A 58 28.21 -9.26 9.00
CA THR A 58 29.41 -10.09 9.05
C THR A 58 29.44 -10.86 10.37
N ASN A 59 29.33 -12.20 10.31
CA ASN A 59 29.47 -13.08 11.48
C ASN A 59 30.85 -13.76 11.45
N ARG A 60 31.83 -13.24 12.20
CA ARG A 60 33.15 -13.88 12.36
C ARG A 60 33.22 -14.85 13.53
N SER A 61 32.11 -15.07 14.24
CA SER A 61 32.07 -16.01 15.36
C SER A 61 32.12 -17.47 14.89
N ALA A 62 32.40 -18.39 15.81
CA ALA A 62 32.52 -19.82 15.52
C ALA A 62 31.16 -20.53 15.31
N SER A 63 30.04 -19.84 15.49
CA SER A 63 28.70 -20.43 15.44
C SER A 63 27.80 -19.64 14.52
N ALA A 64 26.79 -20.30 13.95
CA ALA A 64 25.68 -19.61 13.33
C ALA A 64 24.98 -18.74 14.38
N ARG A 65 24.52 -17.55 13.98
CA ARG A 65 23.91 -16.57 14.86
C ARG A 65 22.61 -16.07 14.25
N ARG A 66 21.65 -15.80 15.12
CA ARG A 66 20.35 -15.25 14.78
C ARG A 66 20.18 -13.91 15.48
N TRP A 67 19.60 -12.95 14.76
CA TRP A 67 19.16 -11.67 15.29
C TRP A 67 17.70 -11.43 14.94
N ASP A 68 16.94 -10.94 15.90
CA ASP A 68 15.59 -10.46 15.68
C ASP A 68 15.64 -8.97 15.34
N VAL A 69 14.95 -8.60 14.27
CA VAL A 69 14.93 -7.25 13.71
C VAL A 69 13.50 -6.73 13.75
N LEU A 70 13.33 -5.61 14.45
CA LEU A 70 12.08 -4.84 14.50
C LEU A 70 12.29 -3.52 13.75
N VAL A 71 11.62 -3.34 12.63
CA VAL A 71 11.50 -2.03 11.98
C VAL A 71 10.16 -1.43 12.36
N MET A 72 10.14 -0.26 12.98
CA MET A 72 8.94 0.41 13.44
C MET A 72 8.88 1.84 12.93
N GLN A 73 7.83 2.15 12.17
CA GLN A 73 7.42 3.51 11.92
C GLN A 73 6.45 3.95 13.01
N ALA A 74 6.66 5.14 13.57
CA ALA A 74 5.71 5.79 14.46
C ALA A 74 5.37 7.19 13.93
N ASN A 75 4.10 7.56 14.08
CA ASN A 75 3.65 8.96 14.00
C ASN A 75 3.30 9.44 15.41
N PRO A 76 4.20 10.20 16.08
CA PRO A 76 3.99 10.66 17.46
C PRO A 76 2.74 11.51 17.66
N SER A 77 2.27 12.23 16.63
CA SER A 77 1.07 13.08 16.73
C SER A 77 -0.22 12.27 16.79
N GLN A 78 -0.26 11.12 16.10
CA GLN A 78 -1.43 10.26 16.00
C GLN A 78 -1.34 9.04 16.92
N GLY A 79 -0.16 8.68 17.43
CA GLY A 79 0.04 7.45 18.21
C GLY A 79 -0.23 6.19 17.40
N VAL A 80 -0.15 6.26 16.07
CA VAL A 80 -0.25 5.13 15.16
C VAL A 80 1.15 4.62 14.85
N SER A 81 1.32 3.30 14.81
CA SER A 81 2.57 2.67 14.40
C SER A 81 2.38 1.54 13.39
N SER A 82 3.38 1.35 12.54
CA SER A 82 3.53 0.19 11.66
C SER A 82 4.81 -0.55 12.02
N ARG A 83 4.78 -1.87 12.05
CA ARG A 83 5.89 -2.73 12.51
C ARG A 83 6.17 -3.87 11.54
N LEU A 84 7.44 -4.08 11.22
CA LEU A 84 7.95 -5.32 10.66
C LEU A 84 8.74 -6.05 11.76
N LEU A 85 8.36 -7.29 12.05
CA LEU A 85 9.11 -8.20 12.90
C LEU A 85 9.64 -9.36 12.06
N THR A 86 10.95 -9.54 12.04
CA THR A 86 11.60 -10.64 11.32
C THR A 86 12.83 -11.13 12.07
N SER A 87 13.38 -12.26 11.65
CA SER A 87 14.65 -12.77 12.16
C SER A 87 15.57 -13.06 10.99
N ILE A 88 16.85 -12.71 11.16
CA ILE A 88 17.91 -13.01 10.19
C ILE A 88 18.89 -13.98 10.83
N GLU A 89 19.31 -14.99 10.08
CA GLU A 89 20.25 -16.02 10.51
C GLU A 89 21.46 -16.00 9.60
N VAL A 90 22.66 -15.91 10.19
CA VAL A 90 23.92 -15.84 9.44
C VAL A 90 24.82 -16.98 9.89
N PRO A 91 25.30 -17.83 8.97
CA PRO A 91 26.22 -18.91 9.27
C PRO A 91 27.50 -18.44 9.97
N ALA A 92 28.21 -19.38 10.59
CA ALA A 92 29.51 -19.11 11.18
C ALA A 92 30.52 -18.66 10.11
N ARG A 93 31.34 -17.65 10.43
CA ARG A 93 32.43 -17.16 9.56
C ARG A 93 31.97 -16.74 8.16
N SER A 94 30.76 -16.18 8.04
CA SER A 94 30.21 -15.73 6.76
C SER A 94 29.71 -14.29 6.82
N GLU A 95 29.44 -13.74 5.65
CA GLU A 95 28.79 -12.45 5.46
C GLU A 95 27.51 -12.65 4.64
N GLN A 96 26.43 -11.99 5.04
CA GLN A 96 25.16 -12.04 4.33
C GLN A 96 24.50 -10.67 4.29
N THR A 97 23.77 -10.42 3.21
CA THR A 97 22.98 -9.21 2.99
C THR A 97 21.52 -9.59 2.90
N PHE A 98 20.68 -8.85 3.63
CA PHE A 98 19.23 -9.03 3.66
C PHE A 98 18.56 -7.75 3.19
N GLU A 99 17.56 -7.89 2.31
CA GLU A 99 16.68 -6.80 1.91
C GLU A 99 15.34 -6.97 2.65
N LEU A 100 15.02 -6.00 3.49
CA LEU A 100 13.79 -5.99 4.28
C LEU A 100 12.84 -4.93 3.72
N LEU A 101 11.58 -5.30 3.50
CA LEU A 101 10.52 -4.37 3.14
C LEU A 101 9.66 -4.08 4.37
N ALA A 102 9.84 -2.90 4.97
CA ALA A 102 9.09 -2.48 6.15
C ALA A 102 7.83 -1.71 5.74
N PRO A 103 6.62 -2.14 6.13
CA PRO A 103 5.40 -1.45 5.74
C PRO A 103 5.30 -0.07 6.38
N LEU A 104 4.86 0.92 5.61
CA LEU A 104 4.64 2.28 6.06
C LEU A 104 3.15 2.58 6.22
N LEU A 105 2.84 3.40 7.23
CA LEU A 105 1.59 4.09 7.41
C LEU A 105 1.45 5.15 6.32
N THR A 106 0.27 5.20 5.71
CA THR A 106 -0.08 6.30 4.81
C THR A 106 -0.21 7.60 5.61
N GLN A 107 0.64 8.58 5.29
CA GLN A 107 0.68 9.87 5.96
C GLN A 107 -0.29 10.86 5.30
N SER A 108 -0.84 11.79 6.09
CA SER A 108 -1.76 12.80 5.56
C SER A 108 -1.04 13.92 4.81
N ASP A 109 -1.77 14.56 3.90
CA ASP A 109 -1.22 15.57 2.99
C ASP A 109 -0.75 16.87 3.66
N SER A 110 -1.22 17.19 4.87
CA SER A 110 -1.02 18.53 5.46
C SER A 110 0.23 18.69 6.33
N TYR A 111 0.76 17.59 6.90
CA TYR A 111 1.91 17.61 7.79
C TYR A 111 2.50 16.19 7.85
N ARG A 112 3.79 16.05 7.54
CA ARG A 112 4.48 14.75 7.55
C ARG A 112 5.51 14.75 8.66
N TYR A 113 5.18 14.06 9.75
CA TYR A 113 6.11 13.80 10.83
C TYR A 113 6.15 12.30 11.10
N SER A 114 7.28 11.70 10.75
CA SER A 114 7.46 10.27 10.89
C SER A 114 8.86 9.94 11.38
N THR A 115 8.92 8.95 12.25
CA THR A 115 10.17 8.33 12.68
C THR A 115 10.11 6.87 12.28
N VAL A 116 11.14 6.41 11.57
CA VAL A 116 11.38 4.99 11.39
C VAL A 116 12.57 4.61 12.25
N SER A 117 12.36 3.62 13.11
CA SER A 117 13.36 3.07 14.00
C SER A 117 13.60 1.61 13.68
N ILE A 118 14.83 1.15 13.88
CA ILE A 118 15.24 -0.24 13.73
C ILE A 118 15.84 -0.67 15.06
N THR A 119 15.24 -1.70 15.66
CA THR A 119 15.74 -2.35 16.87
C THR A 119 16.24 -3.74 16.52
N ILE A 120 17.47 -4.06 16.93
CA ILE A 120 18.05 -5.39 16.77
C ILE A 120 18.27 -6.02 18.13
N SER A 121 17.88 -7.28 18.28
CA SER A 121 18.15 -8.09 19.47
C SER A 121 18.86 -9.37 19.07
N GLY A 122 19.94 -9.72 19.76
CA GLY A 122 20.70 -10.95 19.48
C GLY A 122 22.12 -10.90 20.01
N TYR A 123 22.92 -11.90 19.63
CA TYR A 123 24.28 -12.07 20.13
C TYR A 123 25.17 -10.85 19.82
N GLY A 124 25.88 -10.37 20.85
CA GLY A 124 26.87 -9.31 20.74
C GLY A 124 26.30 -7.91 20.52
N VAL A 125 24.99 -7.68 20.58
CA VAL A 125 24.38 -6.35 20.42
C VAL A 125 24.45 -5.58 21.74
N ARG A 126 25.02 -4.35 21.72
CA ARG A 126 25.11 -3.46 22.89
C ARG A 126 24.11 -2.30 22.80
N THR A 127 24.13 -1.59 21.67
CA THR A 127 23.20 -0.48 21.41
C THR A 127 22.25 -0.96 20.31
N PRO A 128 21.00 -1.33 20.64
CA PRO A 128 20.15 -2.06 19.71
C PRO A 128 19.39 -1.16 18.74
N LEU A 129 19.44 0.18 18.88
CA LEU A 129 18.51 1.11 18.25
C LEU A 129 19.21 2.09 17.31
N ALA A 130 18.70 2.19 16.08
CA ALA A 130 18.99 3.27 15.14
C ALA A 130 17.68 3.85 14.59
N SER A 131 17.66 5.13 14.24
CA SER A 131 16.45 5.79 13.74
C SER A 131 16.76 6.81 12.65
N ILE A 132 15.81 6.97 11.73
CA ILE A 132 15.74 8.08 10.77
C ILE A 132 14.45 8.87 11.04
N TYR A 133 14.50 10.17 10.73
CA TYR A 133 13.41 11.10 11.01
C TYR A 133 13.08 11.87 9.73
N SER A 134 11.79 12.01 9.46
CA SER A 134 11.27 12.88 8.41
C SER A 134 10.34 13.91 9.07
N ASN A 135 10.57 15.18 8.76
CA ASN A 135 9.78 16.29 9.26
C ASN A 135 9.55 17.32 8.14
N VAL A 136 8.30 17.42 7.71
CA VAL A 136 7.85 18.39 6.71
C VAL A 136 6.76 19.25 7.35
N GLY A 137 7.09 20.52 7.54
CA GLY A 137 6.31 21.46 8.35
C GLY A 137 5.23 22.23 7.59
N GLY A 138 5.37 22.33 6.26
CA GLY A 138 4.49 23.05 5.35
C GLY A 138 3.76 22.11 4.39
N ARG A 139 3.26 22.70 3.28
CA ARG A 139 2.57 21.95 2.22
C ARG A 139 3.61 21.09 1.48
N PRO A 140 3.61 19.76 1.64
CA PRO A 140 4.61 18.92 0.99
C PRO A 140 4.40 18.94 -0.53
N SER A 141 5.45 18.75 -1.29
CA SER A 141 5.36 18.42 -2.72
C SER A 141 5.00 16.95 -2.94
N ALA A 142 4.84 16.54 -4.21
CA ALA A 142 4.87 15.12 -4.53
C ALA A 142 6.24 14.51 -4.15
N TYR A 143 6.21 13.32 -3.54
CA TYR A 143 7.39 12.57 -3.14
C TYR A 143 8.09 12.02 -4.39
N THR A 144 9.20 12.66 -4.75
CA THR A 144 9.87 12.43 -6.03
C THR A 144 11.25 11.81 -5.84
N GLY A 145 11.50 10.70 -6.53
CA GLY A 145 12.81 10.07 -6.59
C GLY A 145 13.58 10.57 -7.79
N VAL A 146 14.80 11.06 -7.59
CA VAL A 146 15.66 11.54 -8.68
C VAL A 146 16.97 10.79 -8.66
N SER A 147 17.44 10.30 -9.80
CA SER A 147 18.73 9.62 -9.87
C SER A 147 19.85 10.47 -9.28
N LYS A 148 20.79 9.83 -8.58
CA LYS A 148 21.88 10.55 -7.89
C LYS A 148 22.70 11.44 -8.82
N SER A 149 22.83 11.06 -10.10
CA SER A 149 23.58 11.83 -11.10
C SER A 149 22.86 13.11 -11.56
N LEU A 150 21.53 13.17 -11.40
CA LEU A 150 20.73 14.37 -11.65
C LEU A 150 20.56 15.20 -10.38
N TYR A 151 20.38 14.53 -9.24
CA TYR A 151 20.05 15.13 -7.95
C TYR A 151 21.05 16.22 -7.52
N ALA A 152 22.34 15.95 -7.62
CA ALA A 152 23.41 16.84 -7.10
C ALA A 152 23.35 18.26 -7.69
N ASP A 153 22.99 18.39 -8.97
CA ASP A 153 23.04 19.66 -9.68
C ASP A 153 21.72 20.45 -9.57
N ILE A 154 20.58 19.75 -9.41
CA ILE A 154 19.25 20.37 -9.58
C ILE A 154 18.46 20.52 -8.29
N TRP A 155 18.70 19.68 -7.28
CA TRP A 155 17.75 19.54 -6.16
C TRP A 155 17.62 20.78 -5.29
N GLU A 156 18.73 21.46 -4.97
CA GLU A 156 18.69 22.70 -4.18
C GLU A 156 18.05 23.87 -4.95
N HIS A 157 18.20 23.90 -6.27
CA HIS A 157 17.54 24.89 -7.12
C HIS A 157 16.02 24.67 -7.15
N VAL A 158 15.57 23.42 -7.29
CA VAL A 158 14.15 23.04 -7.20
C VAL A 158 13.59 23.40 -5.82
N ARG A 159 14.32 23.09 -4.74
CA ARG A 159 13.92 23.45 -3.36
C ARG A 159 13.68 24.94 -3.22
N THR A 160 14.64 25.74 -3.68
CA THR A 160 14.57 27.20 -3.61
C THR A 160 13.36 27.74 -4.37
N ASN A 161 13.03 27.16 -5.53
CA ASN A 161 11.86 27.57 -6.31
C ASN A 161 10.53 27.17 -5.66
N LEU A 162 10.46 25.99 -5.05
CA LEU A 162 9.26 25.53 -4.32
C LEU A 162 9.02 26.33 -3.04
N GLN A 163 10.07 26.69 -2.31
CA GLN A 163 9.97 27.53 -1.12
C GLN A 163 9.36 28.91 -1.44
N LYS A 164 9.71 29.51 -2.59
CA LYS A 164 9.07 30.76 -3.08
C LYS A 164 7.56 30.60 -3.32
N LYS A 165 7.09 29.38 -3.52
CA LYS A 165 5.68 29.03 -3.73
C LYS A 165 5.03 28.43 -2.48
N SER A 166 5.69 28.48 -1.33
CA SER A 166 5.21 27.90 -0.05
C SER A 166 4.99 26.39 -0.07
N PHE A 167 5.81 25.67 -0.85
CA PHE A 167 5.88 24.22 -0.85
C PHE A 167 7.20 23.74 -0.22
N ASP A 168 7.11 22.65 0.54
CA ASP A 168 8.28 21.93 1.03
C ASP A 168 8.62 20.79 0.07
N LEU A 169 9.85 20.79 -0.44
CA LEU A 169 10.34 19.74 -1.32
C LEU A 169 10.49 18.42 -0.55
N THR A 170 9.76 17.39 -1.00
CA THR A 170 9.86 16.02 -0.48
C THR A 170 10.36 15.07 -1.56
N GLY A 171 11.23 14.14 -1.18
CA GLY A 171 11.85 13.21 -2.12
C GLY A 171 13.25 12.78 -1.71
N THR A 172 13.86 11.95 -2.54
CA THR A 172 15.16 11.33 -2.24
C THR A 172 16.04 11.26 -3.48
N SER A 173 17.35 11.23 -3.27
CA SER A 173 18.25 10.76 -4.31
C SER A 173 18.10 9.23 -4.45
N LEU A 174 18.16 8.74 -5.69
CA LEU A 174 18.08 7.31 -6.00
C LEU A 174 19.47 6.78 -6.37
N ASN A 175 19.97 5.83 -5.59
CA ASN A 175 21.17 5.09 -5.91
C ASN A 175 20.80 3.85 -6.74
N LEU A 176 21.02 3.87 -8.05
CA LEU A 176 20.49 2.87 -8.98
C LEU A 176 20.91 1.41 -8.70
N PRO A 177 22.16 1.11 -8.27
CA PRO A 177 22.52 -0.24 -7.84
C PRO A 177 21.71 -0.76 -6.66
N TRP A 178 21.06 0.14 -5.91
CA TRP A 178 20.20 -0.17 -4.78
C TRP A 178 18.74 0.18 -5.09
N LEU A 179 18.35 0.45 -6.33
CA LEU A 179 16.93 0.62 -6.63
C LEU A 179 16.22 -0.72 -6.34
N PRO A 180 15.09 -0.72 -5.61
CA PRO A 180 14.38 -1.94 -5.29
C PRO A 180 13.97 -2.74 -6.53
N ASP A 181 14.09 -4.06 -6.43
CA ASP A 181 13.59 -5.04 -7.38
C ASP A 181 12.13 -5.46 -7.10
N ASP A 182 11.55 -4.94 -6.01
CA ASP A 182 10.14 -5.09 -5.66
C ASP A 182 9.41 -3.75 -5.77
N TRP A 183 8.31 -3.74 -6.52
CA TRP A 183 7.51 -2.54 -6.78
C TRP A 183 6.95 -1.92 -5.48
N ARG A 184 6.76 -2.71 -4.41
CA ARG A 184 6.23 -2.23 -3.13
C ARG A 184 7.19 -1.27 -2.43
N GLY A 185 8.50 -1.42 -2.70
CA GLY A 185 9.51 -0.45 -2.29
C GLY A 185 9.38 0.89 -3.02
N LEU A 186 8.77 0.91 -4.20
CA LEU A 186 8.56 2.09 -5.04
C LEU A 186 7.17 2.73 -4.86
N ALA A 187 6.22 2.02 -4.22
CA ALA A 187 4.82 2.44 -4.10
C ALA A 187 4.62 3.79 -3.36
N GLY A 188 5.61 4.26 -2.61
CA GLY A 188 5.58 5.56 -1.95
C GLY A 188 5.92 6.76 -2.86
N PHE A 189 6.39 6.52 -4.09
CA PHE A 189 6.72 7.58 -5.05
C PHE A 189 5.55 7.89 -5.98
N GLU A 190 5.24 9.18 -6.16
CA GLU A 190 4.40 9.62 -7.25
C GLU A 190 5.20 9.80 -8.55
N ASN A 191 6.43 10.29 -8.44
CA ASN A 191 7.32 10.55 -9.58
C ASN A 191 8.70 9.90 -9.40
N ILE A 192 9.24 9.34 -10.48
CA ILE A 192 10.63 8.88 -10.56
C ILE A 192 11.28 9.50 -11.79
N VAL A 193 12.46 10.11 -11.61
CA VAL A 193 13.22 10.81 -12.65
C VAL A 193 14.58 10.16 -12.81
N LEU A 194 14.84 9.62 -14.00
CA LEU A 194 16.10 8.96 -14.36
C LEU A 194 16.61 9.51 -15.69
N LYS A 195 17.89 9.29 -16.00
CA LYS A 195 18.39 9.43 -17.37
C LYS A 195 18.06 8.19 -18.20
N THR A 196 18.09 8.33 -19.53
CA THR A 196 17.82 7.21 -20.44
C THR A 196 18.92 6.14 -20.41
N ASP A 197 20.19 6.52 -20.30
CA ASP A 197 21.33 5.61 -20.12
C ASP A 197 21.27 4.87 -18.78
N GLU A 198 20.86 5.57 -17.72
CA GLU A 198 20.62 5.00 -16.40
C GLU A 198 19.54 3.92 -16.43
N TRP A 199 18.41 4.16 -17.10
CA TRP A 199 17.37 3.14 -17.30
C TRP A 199 17.93 1.88 -17.99
N LEU A 200 18.72 2.07 -19.04
CA LEU A 200 19.31 0.96 -19.81
C LEU A 200 20.31 0.15 -18.97
N SER A 201 20.92 0.77 -17.95
CA SER A 201 21.84 0.10 -17.02
C SER A 201 21.15 -0.73 -15.92
N LEU A 202 19.84 -0.56 -15.72
CA LEU A 202 19.08 -1.28 -14.69
C LEU A 202 18.97 -2.78 -15.01
N SER A 203 18.95 -3.60 -13.96
CA SER A 203 18.68 -5.03 -14.08
C SER A 203 17.29 -5.28 -14.67
N ALA A 204 17.03 -6.51 -15.13
CA ALA A 204 15.71 -6.88 -15.63
C ALA A 204 14.65 -6.81 -14.52
N GLU A 205 15.03 -7.20 -13.31
CA GLU A 205 14.19 -7.19 -12.11
C GLU A 205 13.83 -5.76 -11.70
N GLN A 206 14.81 -4.84 -11.68
CA GLN A 206 14.56 -3.42 -11.38
C GLN A 206 13.65 -2.75 -12.43
N ARG A 207 13.85 -3.05 -13.72
CA ARG A 207 12.95 -2.56 -14.78
C ARG A 207 11.54 -3.15 -14.66
N SER A 208 11.43 -4.41 -14.23
CA SER A 208 10.15 -5.03 -13.94
C SER A 208 9.46 -4.36 -12.74
N ALA A 209 10.20 -4.05 -11.67
CA ALA A 209 9.69 -3.35 -10.49
C ALA A 209 9.16 -1.95 -10.85
N LEU A 210 9.93 -1.19 -11.64
CA LEU A 210 9.51 0.13 -12.14
C LEU A 210 8.28 0.02 -13.05
N SER A 211 8.21 -0.99 -13.92
CA SER A 211 7.05 -1.21 -14.78
C SER A 211 5.80 -1.54 -13.96
N ASN A 212 5.94 -2.38 -12.94
CA ASN A 212 4.87 -2.72 -12.00
C ASN A 212 4.38 -1.51 -11.19
N TRP A 213 5.29 -0.64 -10.75
CA TRP A 213 4.94 0.65 -10.12
C TRP A 213 4.24 1.60 -11.09
N LEU A 214 4.72 1.67 -12.33
CA LEU A 214 4.13 2.46 -13.41
C LEU A 214 2.69 2.04 -13.70
N PHE A 215 2.41 0.73 -13.78
CA PHE A 215 1.05 0.23 -14.00
C PHE A 215 0.05 0.67 -12.94
N GLN A 216 0.51 0.94 -11.72
CA GLN A 216 -0.31 1.36 -10.59
C GLN A 216 -0.55 2.87 -10.49
N GLY A 217 0.06 3.67 -11.38
CA GLY A 217 -0.15 5.12 -11.43
C GLY A 217 1.10 5.97 -11.30
N GLY A 218 2.28 5.35 -11.14
CA GLY A 218 3.56 6.06 -11.10
C GLY A 218 3.81 6.92 -12.35
N GLN A 219 4.54 8.02 -12.18
CA GLN A 219 4.95 8.89 -13.28
C GLN A 219 6.47 8.81 -13.49
N LEU A 220 6.89 8.13 -14.56
CA LEU A 220 8.30 7.99 -14.92
C LEU A 220 8.71 9.11 -15.88
N TYR A 221 9.77 9.82 -15.51
CA TYR A 221 10.40 10.84 -16.34
C TYR A 221 11.80 10.37 -16.75
N LEU A 222 12.03 10.29 -18.07
CA LEU A 222 13.31 9.89 -18.65
C LEU A 222 13.97 11.08 -19.33
N VAL A 223 15.12 11.51 -18.81
CA VAL A 223 15.89 12.64 -19.33
C VAL A 223 16.93 12.13 -20.32
N GLY A 224 16.83 12.54 -21.59
CA GLY A 224 17.75 12.12 -22.64
C GLY A 224 17.06 11.80 -23.96
N GLU A 225 17.74 11.05 -24.82
CA GLU A 225 17.23 10.67 -26.14
C GLU A 225 16.17 9.56 -26.04
N ALA A 226 14.98 9.81 -26.61
CA ALA A 226 13.83 8.90 -26.55
C ALA A 226 13.89 7.71 -27.55
N ALA A 227 14.86 7.70 -28.47
CA ALA A 227 14.90 6.76 -29.60
C ALA A 227 15.78 5.52 -29.39
N ALA A 228 16.32 5.30 -28.18
CA ALA A 228 17.18 4.16 -27.91
C ALA A 228 16.37 2.85 -27.72
N SER A 229 16.89 1.75 -28.26
CA SER A 229 16.32 0.41 -28.06
C SER A 229 16.38 0.01 -26.57
N GLY A 230 15.32 -0.63 -26.07
CA GLY A 230 15.22 -1.07 -24.66
C GLY A 230 14.60 -0.04 -23.70
N LEU A 231 14.24 1.14 -24.20
CA LEU A 231 13.47 2.14 -23.48
C LEU A 231 11.96 1.83 -23.49
N PRO A 232 11.20 2.19 -22.45
CA PRO A 232 9.75 1.98 -22.40
C PRO A 232 9.03 2.94 -23.36
N PRO A 233 7.88 2.56 -23.94
CA PRO A 233 7.16 3.45 -24.85
C PRO A 233 6.71 4.72 -24.12
N SER A 234 6.84 5.86 -24.79
CA SER A 234 6.33 7.15 -24.29
C SER A 234 4.80 7.13 -24.20
N GLY A 235 4.24 7.80 -23.20
CA GLY A 235 2.79 7.85 -23.00
C GLY A 235 2.33 6.94 -21.88
N ARG A 236 1.06 6.55 -21.90
CA ARG A 236 0.47 5.73 -20.83
C ARG A 236 0.98 4.30 -20.87
N ASN A 237 1.16 3.76 -19.68
CA ASN A 237 1.51 2.37 -19.44
C ASN A 237 0.69 1.91 -18.23
N GLY A 238 -0.45 1.26 -18.47
CA GLY A 238 -1.47 1.06 -17.43
C GLY A 238 -2.04 2.39 -16.94
N VAL A 239 -2.12 2.58 -15.63
CA VAL A 239 -2.62 3.84 -15.02
C VAL A 239 -1.55 4.93 -15.03
N GLY A 240 -0.27 4.58 -15.02
CA GLY A 240 0.85 5.54 -15.01
C GLY A 240 1.25 6.07 -16.38
N ARG A 241 2.35 6.80 -16.41
CA ARG A 241 2.86 7.46 -17.63
C ARG A 241 4.37 7.53 -17.68
N VAL A 242 4.91 7.37 -18.89
CA VAL A 242 6.30 7.65 -19.24
C VAL A 242 6.36 8.95 -20.02
N THR A 243 7.18 9.89 -19.56
CA THR A 243 7.43 11.17 -20.24
C THR A 243 8.92 11.31 -20.51
N TYR A 244 9.27 11.57 -21.76
CA TYR A 244 10.64 11.88 -22.15
C TYR A 244 10.88 13.38 -22.09
N TRP A 245 12.01 13.77 -21.52
CA TRP A 245 12.44 15.15 -21.44
C TRP A 245 13.81 15.34 -22.13
N PRO A 246 13.98 16.35 -23.00
CA PRO A 246 15.24 16.56 -23.70
C PRO A 246 16.35 16.97 -22.72
N ALA A 247 17.56 16.42 -22.92
CA ALA A 247 18.72 16.74 -22.08
C ALA A 247 19.15 18.22 -22.14
N SER A 248 18.84 18.91 -23.24
CA SER A 248 19.13 20.34 -23.42
C SER A 248 18.09 21.27 -22.80
N GLY A 249 16.99 20.73 -22.24
CA GLY A 249 15.93 21.52 -21.63
C GLY A 249 16.29 22.04 -20.25
N ASP A 250 15.58 23.07 -19.78
CA ASP A 250 15.67 23.54 -18.40
C ASP A 250 15.03 22.52 -17.45
N LEU A 251 15.85 21.60 -16.97
CA LEU A 251 15.43 20.52 -16.08
C LEU A 251 14.96 21.06 -14.72
N THR A 252 15.51 22.17 -14.25
CA THR A 252 15.14 22.74 -12.94
C THR A 252 13.71 23.28 -12.96
N SER A 253 13.34 24.07 -13.97
CA SER A 253 11.95 24.57 -14.06
C SER A 253 10.96 23.43 -14.32
N PHE A 254 11.33 22.48 -15.18
CA PHE A 254 10.53 21.28 -15.43
C PHE A 254 10.25 20.49 -14.14
N LEU A 255 11.29 20.15 -13.37
CA LEU A 255 11.12 19.40 -12.13
C LEU A 255 10.38 20.20 -11.07
N THR A 256 10.58 21.52 -11.01
CA THR A 256 9.78 22.39 -10.12
C THR A 256 8.29 22.23 -10.44
N ASP A 257 7.91 22.24 -11.72
CA ASP A 257 6.52 22.09 -12.16
C ASP A 257 5.96 20.68 -11.89
N VAL A 258 6.73 19.63 -12.18
CA VAL A 258 6.35 18.23 -11.92
C VAL A 258 6.08 17.99 -10.43
N VAL A 259 6.99 18.47 -9.58
CA VAL A 259 6.97 18.23 -8.14
C VAL A 259 5.86 19.06 -7.46
N GLU A 260 5.60 20.28 -7.95
CA GLU A 260 4.48 21.13 -7.51
C GLU A 260 3.11 20.54 -7.90
N LYS A 261 2.93 20.21 -9.19
CA LYS A 261 1.64 19.73 -9.72
C LYS A 261 1.24 18.36 -9.16
N GLY A 262 2.20 17.52 -8.79
CA GLY A 262 1.90 16.21 -8.20
C GLY A 262 1.12 16.30 -6.86
N TYR A 263 1.22 17.41 -6.13
CA TYR A 263 0.41 17.65 -4.92
C TYR A 263 -1.01 18.19 -5.23
N ALA A 264 -1.25 18.71 -6.44
CA ALA A 264 -2.52 19.34 -6.80
C ALA A 264 -3.66 18.35 -7.13
N SER A 265 -3.37 17.05 -7.22
CA SER A 265 -4.43 16.04 -7.23
C SER A 265 -5.02 15.96 -5.83
N THR A 266 -6.29 16.35 -5.65
CA THR A 266 -7.06 15.99 -4.44
C THR A 266 -6.81 14.51 -4.18
N SER A 267 -6.08 14.19 -3.10
CA SER A 267 -5.62 12.83 -2.88
C SER A 267 -6.80 11.88 -3.01
N ALA A 268 -6.66 10.81 -3.80
CA ALA A 268 -7.67 9.76 -3.88
C ALA A 268 -8.10 9.29 -2.46
N MET A 269 -7.19 9.44 -1.50
CA MET A 269 -7.37 9.27 -0.07
C MET A 269 -8.46 10.14 0.57
N ALA A 270 -8.67 11.38 0.09
CA ALA A 270 -9.68 12.30 0.62
C ALA A 270 -11.13 11.80 0.42
N ALA A 271 -11.34 10.84 -0.50
CA ALA A 271 -12.65 10.23 -0.72
C ALA A 271 -13.05 9.25 0.39
N TYR A 272 -12.10 8.76 1.20
CA TYR A 272 -12.37 7.82 2.29
C TYR A 272 -12.87 8.56 3.53
N THR A 273 -14.18 8.54 3.69
CA THR A 273 -14.89 9.17 4.81
C THR A 273 -16.08 8.30 5.17
N TRP A 274 -16.79 8.63 6.24
CA TRP A 274 -18.04 7.95 6.60
C TRP A 274 -19.17 8.14 5.59
N SER A 275 -19.05 9.07 4.63
CA SER A 275 -20.00 9.20 3.51
C SER A 275 -19.65 8.33 2.30
N TRP A 276 -18.55 7.56 2.36
CA TRP A 276 -18.24 6.57 1.33
C TRP A 276 -19.31 5.47 1.31
N LYS A 277 -19.90 5.21 0.13
CA LYS A 277 -21.03 4.28 -0.04
C LYS A 277 -20.75 2.87 0.46
N LEU A 278 -19.55 2.33 0.25
CA LEU A 278 -19.18 0.99 0.75
C LEU A 278 -19.27 0.91 2.28
N VAL A 279 -18.87 1.99 2.98
CA VAL A 279 -19.00 2.10 4.44
C VAL A 279 -20.47 2.16 4.85
N GLY A 280 -21.30 2.87 4.09
CA GLY A 280 -22.75 2.91 4.30
C GLY A 280 -23.42 1.54 4.24
N LEU A 281 -22.97 0.66 3.33
CA LEU A 281 -23.48 -0.72 3.21
C LEU A 281 -23.12 -1.62 4.40
N VAL A 282 -22.03 -1.32 5.10
CA VAL A 282 -21.56 -2.09 6.26
C VAL A 282 -22.08 -1.51 7.57
N GLY A 283 -22.15 -0.18 7.67
CA GLY A 283 -22.64 0.56 8.82
C GLY A 283 -21.65 0.67 9.98
N ARG A 284 -22.09 1.37 11.04
CA ARG A 284 -21.36 1.55 12.29
C ARG A 284 -21.73 0.44 13.30
N PRO A 285 -20.81 0.01 14.18
CA PRO A 285 -21.16 -0.83 15.31
C PRO A 285 -21.99 0.02 16.28
N LEU A 286 -23.29 -0.24 16.36
CA LEU A 286 -24.16 0.38 17.35
C LEU A 286 -24.26 -0.57 18.55
N PRO A 287 -23.96 -0.11 19.78
CA PRO A 287 -24.25 -0.88 20.98
C PRO A 287 -25.74 -1.24 21.03
N PRO A 288 -26.11 -2.44 21.52
CA PRO A 288 -27.51 -2.77 21.78
C PRO A 288 -27.98 -2.03 23.04
N TYR A 289 -28.17 -0.71 22.95
CA TYR A 289 -28.45 0.17 24.09
C TYR A 289 -29.63 -0.32 24.94
N THR A 290 -30.73 -0.73 24.30
CA THR A 290 -31.92 -1.26 24.99
C THR A 290 -31.60 -2.50 25.82
N LEU A 291 -30.84 -3.43 25.24
CA LEU A 291 -30.47 -4.69 25.89
C LEU A 291 -29.53 -4.44 27.08
N LEU A 292 -28.58 -3.50 26.94
CA LEU A 292 -27.70 -3.06 28.02
C LEU A 292 -28.47 -2.38 29.16
N ILE A 293 -29.43 -1.50 28.84
CA ILE A 293 -30.27 -0.83 29.84
C ILE A 293 -31.09 -1.87 30.61
N VAL A 294 -31.74 -2.81 29.92
CA VAL A 294 -32.51 -3.89 30.55
C VAL A 294 -31.62 -4.73 31.46
N PHE A 295 -30.41 -5.08 31.00
CA PHE A 295 -29.43 -5.82 31.80
C PHE A 295 -29.03 -5.05 33.07
N ILE A 296 -28.72 -3.76 32.97
CA ILE A 296 -28.32 -2.93 34.12
C ILE A 296 -29.46 -2.84 35.14
N ILE A 297 -30.70 -2.65 34.68
CA ILE A 297 -31.87 -2.61 35.57
C ILE A 297 -32.06 -3.96 36.27
N ALA A 298 -32.01 -5.07 35.51
CA ALA A 298 -32.14 -6.42 36.07
C ALA A 298 -31.03 -6.71 37.10
N PHE A 299 -29.79 -6.33 36.81
CA PHE A 299 -28.66 -6.49 37.72
C PHE A 299 -28.82 -5.65 39.00
N ALA A 300 -29.27 -4.40 38.89
CA ALA A 300 -29.52 -3.54 40.04
C ALA A 300 -30.63 -4.09 40.96
N VAL A 301 -31.71 -4.61 40.37
CA VAL A 301 -32.78 -5.29 41.11
C VAL A 301 -32.27 -6.56 41.80
N LEU A 302 -31.40 -7.31 41.11
CA LEU A 302 -30.87 -8.58 41.61
C LEU A 302 -29.88 -8.39 42.76
N ILE A 303 -28.99 -7.39 42.67
CA ILE A 303 -28.04 -7.04 43.75
C ILE A 303 -28.72 -6.33 44.93
N GLY A 304 -29.72 -5.48 44.67
CA GLY A 304 -30.40 -4.73 45.71
C GLY A 304 -31.56 -5.55 46.30
N PRO A 305 -32.81 -5.29 45.87
CA PRO A 305 -33.99 -5.94 46.44
C PRO A 305 -33.89 -7.45 46.58
N VAL A 306 -33.50 -8.19 45.54
CA VAL A 306 -33.54 -9.65 45.56
C VAL A 306 -32.47 -10.22 46.49
N ASN A 307 -31.23 -9.73 46.43
CA ASN A 307 -30.17 -10.21 47.31
C ASN A 307 -30.47 -9.93 48.79
N PHE A 308 -30.96 -8.73 49.12
CA PHE A 308 -31.25 -8.34 50.51
C PHE A 308 -32.53 -8.98 51.07
N LEU A 309 -33.57 -9.16 50.25
CA LEU A 309 -34.86 -9.69 50.72
C LEU A 309 -34.94 -11.21 50.64
N VAL A 310 -34.27 -11.83 49.67
CA VAL A 310 -34.39 -13.28 49.40
C VAL A 310 -33.13 -14.05 49.77
N PHE A 311 -31.95 -13.63 49.31
CA PHE A 311 -30.71 -14.40 49.50
C PHE A 311 -30.01 -14.16 50.85
N ALA A 312 -30.14 -12.95 51.40
CA ALA A 312 -29.56 -12.54 52.68
C ALA A 312 -30.55 -11.74 53.56
N PRO A 313 -31.72 -12.32 53.89
CA PRO A 313 -32.71 -11.67 54.76
C PRO A 313 -32.16 -11.38 56.16
N ALA A 314 -32.86 -10.52 56.91
CA ALA A 314 -32.47 -10.11 58.27
C ALA A 314 -32.14 -11.32 59.16
N GLY A 315 -30.94 -11.35 59.74
CA GLY A 315 -30.39 -12.47 60.51
C GLY A 315 -29.30 -13.29 59.80
N THR A 316 -29.22 -13.25 58.46
CA THR A 316 -28.22 -14.00 57.67
C THR A 316 -27.32 -13.10 56.81
N ARG A 317 -27.14 -11.84 57.20
CA ARG A 317 -26.40 -10.81 56.43
C ARG A 317 -24.95 -11.19 56.10
N HIS A 318 -24.35 -12.11 56.85
CA HIS A 318 -23.02 -12.66 56.51
C HIS A 318 -23.01 -13.38 55.14
N ARG A 319 -24.17 -13.82 54.62
CA ARG A 319 -24.28 -14.41 53.28
C ARG A 319 -23.97 -13.42 52.15
N LEU A 320 -24.14 -12.12 52.41
CA LEU A 320 -23.85 -11.05 51.46
C LEU A 320 -22.39 -11.08 50.97
N PHE A 321 -21.47 -11.56 51.82
CA PHE A 321 -20.04 -11.69 51.52
C PHE A 321 -19.75 -12.67 50.37
N TRP A 322 -20.61 -13.66 50.12
CA TRP A 322 -20.42 -14.61 49.01
C TRP A 322 -21.51 -14.47 47.93
N THR A 323 -22.74 -14.06 48.27
CA THR A 323 -23.80 -13.88 47.27
C THR A 323 -23.49 -12.71 46.33
N THR A 324 -22.95 -11.60 46.84
CA THR A 324 -22.62 -10.43 46.00
C THR A 324 -21.53 -10.76 44.98
N PRO A 325 -20.38 -11.33 45.36
CA PRO A 325 -19.38 -11.79 44.39
C PRO A 325 -19.94 -12.81 43.38
N LEU A 326 -20.75 -13.78 43.83
CA LEU A 326 -21.31 -14.81 42.94
C LEU A 326 -22.28 -14.21 41.91
N ILE A 327 -23.15 -13.29 42.34
CA ILE A 327 -24.04 -12.53 41.47
C ILE A 327 -23.22 -11.71 40.46
N SER A 328 -22.17 -11.03 40.90
CA SER A 328 -21.30 -10.24 40.01
C SER A 328 -20.58 -11.11 38.97
N VAL A 329 -20.09 -12.30 39.35
CA VAL A 329 -19.49 -13.26 38.42
C VAL A 329 -20.53 -13.76 37.41
N GLY A 330 -21.72 -14.18 37.88
CA GLY A 330 -22.80 -14.63 37.00
C GLY A 330 -23.27 -13.55 36.04
N ALA A 331 -23.40 -12.30 36.52
CA ALA A 331 -23.74 -11.15 35.70
C ALA A 331 -22.65 -10.86 34.65
N SER A 332 -21.37 -10.98 35.02
CA SER A 332 -20.25 -10.80 34.08
C SER A 332 -20.26 -11.84 32.96
N VAL A 333 -20.51 -13.11 33.30
CA VAL A 333 -20.66 -14.20 32.31
C VAL A 333 -21.88 -13.95 31.42
N CYS A 334 -23.03 -13.58 32.01
CA CYS A 334 -24.25 -13.26 31.27
C CYS A 334 -24.04 -12.09 30.31
N LEU A 335 -23.35 -11.03 30.74
CA LEU A 335 -23.02 -9.88 29.90
C LEU A 335 -22.09 -10.27 28.74
N LEU A 336 -21.09 -11.11 28.99
CA LEU A 336 -20.20 -11.62 27.95
C LEU A 336 -20.99 -12.42 26.90
N LEU A 337 -21.86 -13.34 27.34
CA LEU A 337 -22.73 -14.10 26.44
C LEU A 337 -23.65 -13.18 25.64
N LEU A 338 -24.24 -12.18 26.29
CA LEU A 338 -25.10 -11.18 25.66
C LEU A 338 -24.36 -10.39 24.58
N ILE A 339 -23.11 -9.99 24.82
CA ILE A 339 -22.27 -9.33 23.80
C ILE A 339 -22.03 -10.28 22.62
N VAL A 340 -21.66 -11.54 22.88
CA VAL A 340 -21.40 -12.53 21.82
C VAL A 340 -22.66 -12.85 21.01
N PHE A 341 -23.83 -12.98 21.64
CA PHE A 341 -25.09 -13.26 20.94
C PHE A 341 -25.64 -12.05 20.17
N SER A 342 -25.44 -10.83 20.69
CA SER A 342 -25.93 -9.61 20.03
C SER A 342 -25.04 -9.17 18.87
N GLU A 343 -23.72 -9.36 18.96
CA GLU A 343 -22.76 -8.88 17.96
C GLU A 343 -22.17 -10.00 17.09
N GLY A 344 -22.26 -11.25 17.54
CA GLY A 344 -21.71 -12.41 16.86
C GLY A 344 -20.21 -12.61 17.08
N LEU A 345 -19.74 -13.81 16.76
CA LEU A 345 -18.32 -14.13 16.61
C LEU A 345 -17.87 -13.84 15.17
N GLY A 346 -16.68 -13.27 15.01
CA GLY A 346 -16.13 -12.94 13.69
C GLY A 346 -16.66 -11.59 13.17
N GLY A 347 -17.15 -11.56 11.93
CA GLY A 347 -17.72 -10.36 11.35
C GLY A 347 -18.17 -10.54 9.90
N SER A 348 -18.66 -9.45 9.31
CA SER A 348 -19.01 -9.38 7.90
C SER A 348 -18.33 -8.20 7.25
N GLY A 349 -18.13 -8.27 5.95
CA GLY A 349 -17.50 -7.20 5.20
C GLY A 349 -18.00 -7.13 3.77
N LYS A 350 -17.83 -5.95 3.19
CA LYS A 350 -18.10 -5.68 1.78
C LYS A 350 -16.82 -5.25 1.11
N TYR A 351 -16.66 -5.64 -0.15
CA TYR A 351 -15.48 -5.26 -0.93
C TYR A 351 -15.86 -4.90 -2.36
N VAL A 352 -15.03 -4.06 -2.97
CA VAL A 352 -15.11 -3.67 -4.38
C VAL A 352 -13.76 -3.96 -5.02
N THR A 353 -13.78 -4.57 -6.19
CA THR A 353 -12.57 -4.89 -6.96
C THR A 353 -12.49 -4.07 -8.24
N ALA A 354 -11.27 -3.72 -8.61
CA ALA A 354 -10.93 -3.24 -9.92
C ALA A 354 -9.72 -4.03 -10.42
N THR A 355 -9.85 -4.68 -11.57
CA THR A 355 -8.79 -5.48 -12.17
C THR A 355 -8.39 -4.89 -13.51
N MET A 356 -7.13 -4.47 -13.64
CA MET A 356 -6.57 -4.05 -14.91
C MET A 356 -5.85 -5.21 -15.59
N SER A 357 -6.25 -5.55 -16.82
CA SER A 357 -5.62 -6.56 -17.65
C SER A 357 -4.57 -5.95 -18.57
N LEU A 358 -3.34 -6.47 -18.49
CA LEU A 358 -2.20 -6.08 -19.31
C LEU A 358 -1.70 -7.29 -20.11
N PRO A 359 -2.41 -7.68 -21.18
CA PRO A 359 -2.14 -8.93 -21.89
C PRO A 359 -0.76 -8.96 -22.56
N ALA A 360 -0.26 -7.82 -23.06
CA ALA A 360 1.09 -7.71 -23.63
C ALA A 360 2.20 -8.04 -22.62
N ARG A 361 1.90 -8.00 -21.32
CA ARG A 361 2.82 -8.27 -20.21
C ARG A 361 2.52 -9.58 -19.48
N ASN A 362 1.43 -10.27 -19.83
CA ASN A 362 0.91 -11.43 -19.09
C ASN A 362 0.72 -11.13 -17.59
N GLN A 363 0.16 -9.96 -17.27
CA GLN A 363 -0.04 -9.50 -15.90
C GLN A 363 -1.43 -8.90 -15.71
N THR A 364 -1.90 -8.95 -14.46
CA THR A 364 -3.07 -8.23 -14.00
C THR A 364 -2.73 -7.45 -12.75
N VAL A 365 -3.21 -6.21 -12.67
CA VAL A 365 -3.17 -5.39 -11.46
C VAL A 365 -4.54 -5.43 -10.81
N THR A 366 -4.62 -5.78 -9.53
CA THR A 366 -5.90 -5.81 -8.81
C THR A 366 -5.85 -4.86 -7.62
N TRP A 367 -6.85 -3.97 -7.55
CA TRP A 367 -7.15 -3.17 -6.38
C TRP A 367 -8.42 -3.73 -5.72
N GLN A 368 -8.33 -4.06 -4.44
CA GLN A 368 -9.48 -4.42 -3.62
C GLN A 368 -9.63 -3.43 -2.47
N GLU A 369 -10.65 -2.60 -2.56
CA GLU A 369 -11.10 -1.80 -1.43
C GLU A 369 -12.08 -2.62 -0.60
N GLN A 370 -11.88 -2.65 0.72
CA GLN A 370 -12.69 -3.48 1.60
C GLN A 370 -13.04 -2.75 2.88
N VAL A 371 -14.27 -2.98 3.35
CA VAL A 371 -14.78 -2.46 4.62
C VAL A 371 -15.37 -3.62 5.40
N SER A 372 -14.92 -3.78 6.65
CA SER A 372 -15.41 -4.81 7.56
C SER A 372 -16.09 -4.21 8.77
N ARG A 373 -17.14 -4.88 9.27
CA ARG A 373 -17.67 -4.73 10.62
C ARG A 373 -17.44 -6.02 11.38
N THR A 374 -16.66 -5.92 12.43
CA THR A 374 -16.29 -7.04 13.30
C THR A 374 -17.18 -7.07 14.53
N GLY A 375 -17.60 -8.25 14.97
CA GLY A 375 -18.08 -8.52 16.32
C GLY A 375 -16.91 -8.83 17.25
N VAL A 376 -17.03 -9.89 18.05
CA VAL A 376 -15.93 -10.39 18.88
C VAL A 376 -14.99 -11.26 18.04
N LEU A 377 -13.72 -10.87 17.94
CA LEU A 377 -12.69 -11.63 17.24
C LEU A 377 -11.92 -12.53 18.22
N VAL A 378 -11.72 -13.79 17.83
CA VAL A 378 -10.88 -14.77 18.57
C VAL A 378 -9.41 -14.68 18.13
N GLY A 379 -9.16 -14.22 16.90
CA GLY A 379 -7.83 -13.97 16.35
C GLY A 379 -7.87 -12.82 15.35
N GLN A 380 -6.76 -12.09 15.25
CA GLN A 380 -6.63 -10.90 14.40
C GLN A 380 -5.52 -11.05 13.35
N SER A 381 -4.79 -12.17 13.40
CA SER A 381 -3.70 -12.45 12.48
C SER A 381 -4.18 -13.18 11.24
N PHE A 382 -3.60 -12.86 10.09
CA PHE A 382 -3.93 -13.47 8.81
C PHE A 382 -2.70 -13.50 7.89
N PRO A 383 -2.60 -14.48 6.98
CA PRO A 383 -1.45 -14.58 6.08
C PRO A 383 -1.37 -13.37 5.16
N ALA A 384 -0.16 -12.87 4.92
CA ALA A 384 0.11 -11.89 3.90
C ALA A 384 -0.02 -12.53 2.51
N ILE A 385 -0.66 -11.83 1.58
CA ILE A 385 -0.68 -12.23 0.17
C ILE A 385 0.72 -11.89 -0.40
N PRO A 386 1.46 -12.88 -0.96
CA PRO A 386 2.76 -12.62 -1.55
C PRO A 386 2.69 -11.53 -2.61
N GLY A 387 3.68 -10.62 -2.62
CA GLY A 387 3.71 -9.52 -3.61
C GLY A 387 2.61 -8.47 -3.47
N SER A 388 1.80 -8.51 -2.39
CA SER A 388 0.74 -7.53 -2.15
C SER A 388 1.20 -6.35 -1.30
N LEU A 389 0.51 -5.23 -1.45
CA LEU A 389 0.54 -4.10 -0.56
C LEU A 389 -0.80 -3.99 0.17
N LEU A 390 -0.76 -3.86 1.48
CA LEU A 390 -1.93 -3.65 2.33
C LEU A 390 -1.80 -2.28 3.01
N GLN A 391 -2.81 -1.44 2.87
CA GLN A 391 -2.85 -0.12 3.49
C GLN A 391 -4.16 0.10 4.25
N ALA A 392 -4.07 0.81 5.37
CA ALA A 392 -5.24 1.23 6.12
C ALA A 392 -5.86 2.46 5.45
N LEU A 393 -7.17 2.43 5.22
CA LEU A 393 -7.89 3.58 4.67
C LEU A 393 -8.49 4.38 5.84
N PRO A 394 -8.17 5.68 5.99
CA PRO A 394 -8.71 6.48 7.07
C PRO A 394 -10.22 6.67 6.86
N LEU A 395 -11.03 6.34 7.87
CA LEU A 395 -12.46 6.67 7.88
C LEU A 395 -12.65 7.98 8.64
N ASN A 396 -12.26 9.09 8.01
CA ASN A 396 -12.31 10.40 8.62
C ASN A 396 -13.78 10.82 8.87
N ASP A 397 -14.11 11.13 10.12
CA ASP A 397 -15.21 12.07 10.40
C ASP A 397 -14.63 13.47 10.19
N ARG A 398 -15.22 14.29 9.31
CA ARG A 398 -14.78 15.67 9.01
C ARG A 398 -14.64 16.59 10.25
N SER A 399 -14.97 16.10 11.45
CA SER A 399 -15.02 16.85 12.70
C SER A 399 -14.21 16.30 13.87
N SER A 400 -13.44 15.20 13.77
CA SER A 400 -12.61 14.78 14.93
C SER A 400 -11.36 13.95 14.60
N GLY A 401 -10.18 14.53 14.82
CA GLY A 401 -8.86 13.86 14.78
C GLY A 401 -8.58 12.93 15.97
N ARG A 402 -9.59 12.19 16.46
CA ARG A 402 -9.48 11.29 17.63
C ARG A 402 -9.69 9.80 17.31
N GLY A 403 -10.14 9.44 16.11
CA GLY A 403 -10.55 8.06 15.78
C GLY A 403 -9.41 7.03 15.64
N ASP A 404 -8.21 7.47 15.28
CA ASP A 404 -7.09 6.57 14.95
C ASP A 404 -6.00 6.47 16.01
N ARG A 405 -6.19 7.07 17.20
CA ARG A 405 -5.13 7.07 18.21
C ARG A 405 -4.81 5.68 18.75
N GLY A 406 -3.51 5.37 18.86
CA GLY A 406 -3.02 4.17 19.53
C GLY A 406 -3.01 2.89 18.69
N LYS A 407 -3.24 2.97 17.37
CA LYS A 407 -3.27 1.79 16.50
C LYS A 407 -1.87 1.26 16.18
N THR A 408 -1.72 -0.06 16.15
CA THR A 408 -0.49 -0.74 15.77
C THR A 408 -0.77 -1.77 14.68
N PHE A 409 -0.21 -1.57 13.50
CA PHE A 409 -0.21 -2.54 12.41
C PHE A 409 1.10 -3.31 12.42
N SER A 410 1.05 -4.62 12.25
CA SER A 410 2.25 -5.46 12.31
C SER A 410 2.30 -6.48 11.19
N LEU A 411 3.50 -6.71 10.66
CA LEU A 411 3.87 -7.80 9.77
C LEU A 411 4.95 -8.62 10.46
N SER A 412 4.63 -9.86 10.82
CA SER A 412 5.59 -10.80 11.43
C SER A 412 5.86 -11.91 10.43
N GLY A 413 7.05 -11.90 9.81
CA GLY A 413 7.34 -12.78 8.68
C GLY A 413 6.33 -12.58 7.53
N GLN A 414 5.49 -13.59 7.29
CA GLN A 414 4.43 -13.57 6.26
C GLN A 414 3.02 -13.49 6.86
N THR A 415 2.88 -12.93 8.07
CA THR A 415 1.59 -12.83 8.76
C THR A 415 1.34 -11.40 9.19
N TRP A 416 0.23 -10.83 8.71
CA TRP A 416 -0.28 -9.56 9.21
C TRP A 416 -0.99 -9.77 10.56
N GLY A 417 -0.92 -8.77 11.44
CA GLY A 417 -1.60 -8.78 12.72
C GLY A 417 -1.64 -7.39 13.37
N GLY A 418 -2.12 -7.32 14.61
CA GLY A 418 -2.39 -6.07 15.29
C GLY A 418 -3.75 -5.50 14.86
N ASP A 419 -3.83 -4.18 14.74
CA ASP A 419 -5.08 -3.43 14.61
C ASP A 419 -5.63 -3.36 13.17
N TRP A 420 -5.16 -4.21 12.26
CA TRP A 420 -5.78 -4.38 10.93
C TRP A 420 -7.26 -4.75 11.05
N PHE A 421 -7.59 -5.59 12.04
CA PHE A 421 -8.94 -5.95 12.44
C PHE A 421 -9.06 -5.97 13.97
N GLN A 422 -9.81 -5.03 14.53
CA GLN A 422 -10.09 -4.89 15.95
C GLN A 422 -11.49 -5.38 16.25
N SER A 423 -11.71 -6.01 17.40
CA SER A 423 -13.07 -6.40 17.81
C SER A 423 -14.00 -5.19 17.89
N ARG A 424 -15.24 -5.36 17.45
CA ARG A 424 -16.33 -4.36 17.58
C ARG A 424 -16.05 -3.03 16.85
N ARG A 425 -15.31 -3.04 15.74
CA ARG A 425 -15.01 -1.86 14.92
C ARG A 425 -15.51 -2.01 13.48
N THR A 426 -15.76 -0.85 12.85
CA THR A 426 -15.81 -0.74 11.39
C THR A 426 -14.48 -0.19 10.92
N GLN A 427 -13.85 -0.88 9.98
CA GLN A 427 -12.52 -0.56 9.47
C GLN A 427 -12.48 -0.73 7.97
N ALA A 428 -11.59 0.02 7.32
CA ALA A 428 -11.39 -0.01 5.89
C ALA A 428 -9.92 -0.23 5.55
N GLN A 429 -9.67 -1.02 4.52
CA GLN A 429 -8.34 -1.29 3.99
C GLN A 429 -8.39 -1.32 2.46
N ILE A 430 -7.23 -1.11 1.83
CA ILE A 430 -7.02 -1.43 0.42
C ILE A 430 -5.93 -2.49 0.31
N VAL A 431 -6.15 -3.45 -0.58
CA VAL A 431 -5.19 -4.47 -0.98
C VAL A 431 -4.86 -4.25 -2.46
N GLU A 432 -3.58 -4.20 -2.79
CA GLU A 432 -3.09 -4.05 -4.15
C GLU A 432 -2.19 -5.25 -4.49
N THR A 433 -2.43 -5.88 -5.65
CA THR A 433 -1.65 -7.03 -6.12
C THR A 433 -1.28 -6.88 -7.59
N ILE A 434 -0.15 -7.48 -7.96
CA ILE A 434 0.24 -7.69 -9.35
C ILE A 434 0.52 -9.17 -9.51
N ASP A 435 -0.32 -9.82 -10.31
CA ASP A 435 -0.30 -11.26 -10.50
C ASP A 435 -0.03 -11.61 -11.97
N PRO A 436 0.79 -12.63 -12.26
CA PRO A 436 0.89 -13.17 -13.61
C PRO A 436 -0.48 -13.69 -14.06
N SER A 437 -0.90 -13.32 -15.27
CA SER A 437 -2.20 -13.73 -15.81
C SER A 437 -2.14 -13.92 -17.32
N ARG A 438 -2.91 -14.90 -17.80
CA ARG A 438 -3.15 -15.15 -19.23
C ARG A 438 -4.58 -14.77 -19.64
N GLU A 439 -5.37 -14.30 -18.69
CA GLU A 439 -6.72 -13.80 -18.92
C GLU A 439 -6.65 -12.51 -19.72
N ARG A 440 -7.44 -12.45 -20.79
CA ARG A 440 -7.40 -11.39 -21.77
C ARG A 440 -8.69 -11.36 -22.57
N VAL A 441 -8.86 -10.27 -23.31
CA VAL A 441 -9.88 -10.15 -24.34
C VAL A 441 -9.18 -10.09 -25.69
N GLU A 442 -9.64 -10.92 -26.62
CA GLU A 442 -9.20 -10.92 -28.01
C GLU A 442 -10.29 -10.30 -28.88
N ILE A 443 -9.90 -9.34 -29.73
CA ILE A 443 -10.79 -8.72 -30.71
C ILE A 443 -10.37 -9.15 -32.11
N ARG A 444 -11.31 -9.70 -32.87
CA ARG A 444 -11.15 -10.00 -34.29
C ARG A 444 -12.05 -9.09 -35.12
N ASN A 445 -11.52 -8.59 -36.23
CA ASN A 445 -12.31 -7.82 -37.18
C ASN A 445 -13.39 -8.74 -37.79
N GLY A 446 -14.66 -8.31 -37.71
CA GLY A 446 -15.73 -8.86 -38.55
C GLY A 446 -16.00 -7.95 -39.74
N GLU A 447 -16.83 -8.39 -40.68
CA GLU A 447 -17.14 -7.64 -41.91
C GLU A 447 -17.80 -6.27 -41.63
N GLN A 448 -18.59 -6.15 -40.56
CA GLN A 448 -19.29 -4.91 -40.18
C GLN A 448 -19.12 -4.53 -38.70
N SER A 449 -18.80 -5.50 -37.84
CA SER A 449 -18.60 -5.27 -36.41
C SER A 449 -17.53 -6.20 -35.83
N PRO A 450 -16.76 -5.73 -34.84
CA PRO A 450 -15.76 -6.55 -34.17
C PRO A 450 -16.40 -7.72 -33.42
N LYS A 451 -15.67 -8.83 -33.36
CA LYS A 451 -16.01 -10.01 -32.57
C LYS A 451 -15.06 -10.11 -31.38
N ALA A 452 -15.61 -10.18 -30.17
CA ALA A 452 -14.84 -10.32 -28.94
C ALA A 452 -14.83 -11.76 -28.44
N LEU A 453 -13.72 -12.17 -27.84
CA LEU A 453 -13.53 -13.44 -27.13
C LEU A 453 -12.87 -13.14 -25.78
N SER A 454 -13.42 -13.67 -24.68
CA SER A 454 -12.82 -13.56 -23.35
C SER A 454 -12.19 -14.87 -22.91
N THR A 455 -10.99 -14.82 -22.34
CA THR A 455 -10.35 -15.97 -21.67
C THR A 455 -10.43 -15.90 -20.14
N PHE A 456 -11.11 -14.89 -19.58
CA PHE A 456 -11.35 -14.77 -18.14
C PHE A 456 -12.15 -15.95 -17.62
N ALA A 457 -11.90 -16.40 -16.38
CA ALA A 457 -12.61 -17.53 -15.79
C ALA A 457 -14.10 -17.23 -15.50
N ARG A 458 -14.48 -15.95 -15.42
CA ARG A 458 -15.85 -15.48 -15.13
C ARG A 458 -16.42 -14.72 -16.33
N PRO A 459 -17.74 -14.74 -16.53
CA PRO A 459 -18.39 -13.91 -17.54
C PRO A 459 -18.14 -12.43 -17.29
N LEU A 460 -17.85 -11.69 -18.36
CA LEU A 460 -17.80 -10.24 -18.35
C LEU A 460 -19.20 -9.72 -18.69
N THR A 461 -19.79 -8.89 -17.84
CA THR A 461 -21.11 -8.27 -18.09
C THR A 461 -20.95 -6.79 -18.38
N ASP A 462 -21.88 -6.22 -19.15
CA ASP A 462 -21.80 -4.82 -19.61
C ASP A 462 -20.44 -4.51 -20.24
N PHE A 463 -20.03 -5.32 -21.22
CA PHE A 463 -18.74 -5.20 -21.87
C PHE A 463 -18.76 -4.08 -22.91
N PHE A 464 -17.88 -3.10 -22.74
CA PHE A 464 -17.61 -2.00 -23.65
C PHE A 464 -16.23 -2.17 -24.28
N TYR A 465 -16.13 -1.95 -25.58
CA TYR A 465 -14.87 -1.93 -26.32
C TYR A 465 -14.75 -0.64 -27.12
N PHE A 466 -13.58 -0.02 -27.02
CA PHE A 466 -13.21 1.18 -27.75
C PHE A 466 -12.12 0.81 -28.75
N ASP A 467 -12.43 0.94 -30.03
CA ASP A 467 -11.45 0.64 -31.07
C ASP A 467 -10.52 1.83 -31.33
N SER A 468 -9.41 1.55 -32.01
CA SER A 468 -8.42 2.53 -32.45
C SER A 468 -8.95 3.58 -33.46
N GLN A 469 -10.14 3.40 -34.02
CA GLN A 469 -10.77 4.32 -34.98
C GLN A 469 -11.84 5.22 -34.30
N GLY A 470 -12.02 5.10 -32.98
CA GLY A 470 -13.01 5.87 -32.21
C GLY A 470 -14.40 5.23 -32.15
N GLY A 471 -14.58 4.03 -32.70
CA GLY A 471 -15.80 3.25 -32.57
C GLY A 471 -16.01 2.74 -31.15
N THR A 472 -17.25 2.82 -30.67
CA THR A 472 -17.65 2.29 -29.35
C THR A 472 -18.60 1.12 -29.54
N TRP A 473 -18.25 -0.02 -28.95
CA TRP A 473 -18.93 -1.29 -29.13
C TRP A 473 -19.37 -1.87 -27.80
N PHE A 474 -20.43 -2.67 -27.80
CA PHE A 474 -21.05 -3.20 -26.59
C PHE A 474 -21.55 -4.63 -26.77
N THR A 475 -21.48 -5.41 -25.70
CA THR A 475 -22.32 -6.59 -25.50
C THR A 475 -22.75 -6.68 -24.03
N PRO A 476 -24.00 -7.06 -23.72
CA PRO A 476 -24.45 -7.20 -22.34
C PRO A 476 -23.71 -8.31 -21.59
N ARG A 477 -23.19 -9.31 -22.30
CA ARG A 477 -22.48 -10.44 -21.70
C ARG A 477 -21.48 -11.04 -22.68
N LEU A 478 -20.29 -11.34 -22.19
CA LEU A 478 -19.23 -12.07 -22.87
C LEU A 478 -18.79 -13.24 -21.98
N ASN A 479 -19.21 -14.45 -22.35
CA ASN A 479 -18.88 -15.66 -21.60
C ASN A 479 -17.45 -16.13 -21.90
N PRO A 480 -16.80 -16.83 -20.95
CA PRO A 480 -15.48 -17.43 -21.18
C PRO A 480 -15.48 -18.36 -22.40
N GLY A 481 -14.50 -18.19 -23.29
CA GLY A 481 -14.30 -19.03 -24.47
C GLY A 481 -15.34 -18.86 -25.59
N GLN A 482 -16.34 -18.01 -25.43
CA GLN A 482 -17.37 -17.77 -26.44
C GLN A 482 -17.07 -16.51 -27.25
N GLN A 483 -17.06 -16.64 -28.58
CA GLN A 483 -16.95 -15.48 -29.47
C GLN A 483 -18.32 -14.81 -29.63
N VAL A 484 -18.38 -13.48 -29.45
CA VAL A 484 -19.60 -12.69 -29.55
C VAL A 484 -19.38 -11.50 -30.48
N THR A 485 -20.29 -11.30 -31.43
CA THR A 485 -20.31 -10.11 -32.29
C THR A 485 -20.81 -8.90 -31.49
N LEU A 486 -20.03 -7.83 -31.45
CA LEU A 486 -20.39 -6.62 -30.70
C LEU A 486 -21.36 -5.74 -31.49
N THR A 487 -22.14 -4.93 -30.77
CA THR A 487 -23.05 -3.94 -31.36
C THR A 487 -22.57 -2.52 -31.09
N ALA A 488 -22.75 -1.62 -32.05
CA ALA A 488 -22.38 -0.22 -31.86
C ALA A 488 -23.16 0.40 -30.70
N THR A 489 -22.52 1.27 -29.92
CA THR A 489 -23.15 1.94 -28.79
C THR A 489 -22.70 3.40 -28.65
N THR A 490 -23.24 4.10 -27.66
CA THR A 490 -22.97 5.52 -27.43
C THR A 490 -22.11 5.75 -26.20
N ALA A 491 -21.32 6.83 -26.21
CA ALA A 491 -20.56 7.29 -25.05
C ALA A 491 -21.45 7.62 -23.85
N GLN A 492 -22.72 8.00 -24.08
CA GLN A 492 -23.71 8.23 -23.02
C GLN A 492 -24.01 6.94 -22.25
N LYS A 493 -24.19 5.80 -22.93
CA LYS A 493 -24.43 4.51 -22.28
C LYS A 493 -23.25 4.10 -21.40
N PHE A 494 -22.03 4.28 -21.90
CA PHE A 494 -20.82 4.03 -21.12
C PHE A 494 -20.68 4.96 -19.91
N THR A 495 -20.98 6.26 -20.07
CA THR A 495 -20.98 7.22 -18.96
C THR A 495 -22.00 6.85 -17.89
N ALA A 496 -23.19 6.41 -18.29
CA ALA A 496 -24.22 5.92 -17.37
C ALA A 496 -23.78 4.65 -16.63
N TRP A 497 -23.11 3.71 -17.31
CA TRP A 497 -22.51 2.53 -16.67
C TRP A 497 -21.43 2.91 -15.65
N LYS A 498 -20.51 3.83 -16.01
CA LYS A 498 -19.46 4.33 -15.11
C LYS A 498 -20.02 4.99 -13.84
N GLN A 499 -21.16 5.67 -13.95
CA GLN A 499 -21.85 6.29 -12.81
C GLN A 499 -22.75 5.32 -12.04
N GLY A 500 -23.01 4.14 -12.60
CA GLY A 500 -23.88 3.12 -12.05
C GLY A 500 -23.22 2.20 -11.03
N ALA A 501 -23.92 1.12 -10.70
CA ALA A 501 -23.62 0.22 -9.58
C ALA A 501 -22.20 -0.37 -9.58
N ALA A 502 -21.57 -0.53 -10.74
CA ALA A 502 -20.23 -1.15 -10.85
C ALA A 502 -19.13 -0.33 -10.14
N LEU A 503 -19.19 1.00 -10.19
CA LEU A 503 -18.21 1.91 -9.58
C LEU A 503 -18.81 2.79 -8.47
N GLU A 504 -20.13 2.77 -8.30
CA GLU A 504 -20.83 3.58 -7.31
C GLU A 504 -20.24 3.40 -5.90
N ASN A 505 -20.00 2.13 -5.53
CA ASN A 505 -19.47 1.75 -4.23
C ASN A 505 -17.94 1.90 -4.11
N ALA A 506 -17.22 2.10 -5.20
CA ALA A 506 -15.78 2.32 -5.17
C ALA A 506 -15.41 3.64 -4.46
N GLY A 507 -14.28 3.65 -3.79
CA GLY A 507 -13.60 4.78 -3.19
C GLY A 507 -12.73 5.52 -4.21
N GLY A 508 -11.88 6.42 -3.71
CA GLY A 508 -11.14 7.34 -4.56
C GLY A 508 -10.05 6.67 -5.40
N ILE A 509 -9.33 5.68 -4.87
CA ILE A 509 -8.21 5.03 -5.57
C ILE A 509 -8.73 4.28 -6.80
N ILE A 510 -9.73 3.41 -6.64
CA ILE A 510 -10.33 2.69 -7.77
C ILE A 510 -10.93 3.66 -8.79
N LYS A 511 -11.68 4.68 -8.33
CA LYS A 511 -12.28 5.67 -9.22
C LYS A 511 -11.24 6.44 -10.03
N GLU A 512 -10.15 6.86 -9.39
CA GLU A 512 -9.09 7.60 -10.07
C GLU A 512 -8.32 6.69 -11.05
N ALA A 513 -8.06 5.43 -10.69
CA ALA A 513 -7.42 4.47 -11.59
C ALA A 513 -8.22 4.26 -12.88
N VAL A 514 -9.54 3.99 -12.74
CA VAL A 514 -10.44 3.78 -13.88
C VAL A 514 -10.57 5.06 -14.71
N LYS A 515 -10.77 6.22 -14.07
CA LYS A 515 -10.84 7.53 -14.74
C LYS A 515 -9.55 7.85 -15.50
N THR A 516 -8.40 7.55 -14.90
CA THR A 516 -7.10 7.82 -15.50
C THR A 516 -6.88 6.97 -16.74
N PHE A 517 -7.29 5.70 -16.72
CA PHE A 517 -7.24 4.81 -17.89
C PHE A 517 -8.21 5.24 -19.00
N ASP A 518 -9.39 5.74 -18.62
CA ASP A 518 -10.47 6.22 -19.51
C ASP A 518 -10.14 7.51 -20.28
N ILE A 519 -9.42 8.46 -19.68
CA ILE A 519 -9.09 9.77 -20.30
C ILE A 519 -8.17 9.65 -21.53
N ASP A 520 -7.40 8.57 -21.62
CA ASP A 520 -6.46 8.37 -22.71
C ASP A 520 -7.20 8.11 -24.04
N PRO A 521 -6.71 8.61 -25.20
CA PRO A 521 -7.45 8.56 -26.46
C PRO A 521 -8.00 7.17 -26.77
N PRO A 522 -9.13 7.07 -27.50
CA PRO A 522 -9.69 5.79 -27.91
C PRO A 522 -8.61 4.99 -28.64
N GLY A 523 -8.17 3.96 -27.95
CA GLY A 523 -7.25 2.94 -28.39
C GLY A 523 -7.81 1.63 -27.88
N ASP A 524 -7.29 0.52 -28.38
CA ASP A 524 -7.73 -0.85 -28.15
C ASP A 524 -7.90 -1.22 -26.67
N LYS A 525 -9.02 -0.79 -26.09
CA LYS A 525 -9.31 -0.81 -24.66
C LYS A 525 -10.71 -1.34 -24.41
N PHE A 526 -10.89 -1.97 -23.27
CA PHE A 526 -12.19 -2.45 -22.84
C PHE A 526 -12.48 -2.12 -21.38
N PHE A 527 -13.76 -2.13 -21.06
CA PHE A 527 -14.29 -2.03 -19.70
C PHE A 527 -15.45 -3.01 -19.55
N ALA A 528 -15.55 -3.68 -18.43
CA ALA A 528 -16.68 -4.54 -18.11
C ALA A 528 -16.89 -4.65 -16.60
N THR A 529 -18.07 -5.08 -16.20
CA THR A 529 -18.36 -5.55 -14.86
C THR A 529 -17.92 -7.01 -14.73
N MET A 530 -17.31 -7.38 -13.60
CA MET A 530 -16.91 -8.76 -13.33
C MET A 530 -17.05 -9.10 -11.84
N ASP A 531 -17.71 -10.23 -11.58
CA ASP A 531 -17.72 -10.81 -10.23
C ASP A 531 -16.40 -11.53 -9.95
N SER A 532 -15.90 -11.39 -8.72
CA SER A 532 -14.62 -11.95 -8.29
C SER A 532 -14.76 -12.58 -6.90
N ALA A 533 -13.81 -13.43 -6.53
CA ALA A 533 -13.65 -13.82 -5.14
C ALA A 533 -12.85 -12.72 -4.42
N PRO A 534 -13.06 -12.49 -3.11
CA PRO A 534 -12.25 -11.54 -2.38
C PRO A 534 -10.80 -12.03 -2.28
N LEU A 535 -9.84 -11.11 -2.40
CA LEU A 535 -8.48 -11.34 -1.96
C LEU A 535 -8.49 -11.72 -0.46
N PRO A 536 -7.77 -12.79 -0.08
CA PRO A 536 -7.89 -13.35 1.26
C PRO A 536 -7.29 -12.43 2.31
N THR A 537 -8.10 -12.08 3.32
CA THR A 537 -7.65 -11.36 4.53
C THR A 537 -8.03 -12.15 5.79
N LEU A 538 -8.70 -11.55 6.77
CA LEU A 538 -9.07 -12.26 8.00
C LEU A 538 -10.16 -13.31 7.74
N GLY A 539 -9.82 -14.58 7.94
CA GLY A 539 -10.70 -15.73 7.62
C GLY A 539 -11.98 -15.82 8.47
N SER A 540 -12.05 -15.14 9.63
CA SER A 540 -13.27 -15.08 10.43
C SER A 540 -14.31 -14.09 9.90
N LEU A 541 -14.04 -13.41 8.78
CA LEU A 541 -14.96 -12.46 8.15
C LEU A 541 -15.66 -13.08 6.95
N LYS A 542 -16.98 -12.88 6.88
CA LYS A 542 -17.78 -13.20 5.69
C LYS A 542 -17.80 -12.01 4.75
N TRP A 543 -17.07 -12.13 3.64
CA TRP A 543 -16.98 -11.09 2.62
C TRP A 543 -18.06 -11.26 1.55
N THR A 544 -18.64 -10.15 1.10
CA THR A 544 -19.55 -10.12 -0.06
C THR A 544 -19.16 -8.99 -0.99
N GLN A 545 -19.12 -9.26 -2.28
CA GLN A 545 -18.82 -8.23 -3.27
C GLN A 545 -19.94 -7.19 -3.32
N ALA A 546 -19.56 -5.92 -3.46
CA ALA A 546 -20.47 -4.79 -3.62
C ALA A 546 -20.26 -4.06 -4.95
N GLY A 547 -19.26 -4.45 -5.73
CA GLY A 547 -18.92 -3.91 -7.04
C GLY A 547 -17.68 -4.60 -7.60
N GLY A 548 -17.50 -4.58 -8.91
CA GLY A 548 -16.41 -5.26 -9.57
C GLY A 548 -16.27 -4.79 -10.99
N VAL A 549 -15.11 -4.25 -11.34
CA VAL A 549 -14.79 -3.84 -12.70
C VAL A 549 -13.53 -4.53 -13.19
N VAL A 550 -13.52 -4.86 -14.47
CA VAL A 550 -12.31 -5.22 -15.19
C VAL A 550 -12.14 -4.28 -16.37
N PHE A 551 -10.93 -3.80 -16.58
CA PHE A 551 -10.59 -2.93 -17.70
C PHE A 551 -9.18 -3.25 -18.19
N GLY A 552 -8.82 -2.79 -19.37
CA GLY A 552 -7.48 -3.04 -19.87
C GLY A 552 -7.39 -2.94 -21.38
N GLU A 553 -6.27 -3.42 -21.90
CA GLU A 553 -6.00 -3.50 -23.34
C GLU A 553 -6.58 -4.79 -23.92
N VAL A 554 -6.93 -4.76 -25.21
CA VAL A 554 -7.30 -5.98 -25.95
C VAL A 554 -6.12 -6.50 -26.78
N LEU A 555 -6.09 -7.80 -27.07
CA LEU A 555 -5.21 -8.35 -28.09
C LEU A 555 -5.94 -8.43 -29.43
N ARG A 556 -5.21 -8.08 -30.50
CA ARG A 556 -5.62 -8.34 -31.88
C ARG A 556 -4.71 -9.44 -32.45
N PRO A 557 -5.14 -10.70 -32.42
CA PRO A 557 -4.37 -11.82 -32.95
C PRO A 557 -4.31 -11.82 -34.48
#